data_AF-A0A522PZI8-F1
#
_entry.id   AF-A0A522PZI8-F1
#
_cell.length_a   1.000
_cell.length_b   1.000
_cell.length_c   1.000
_cell.angle_alpha   90.00
_cell.angle_beta   90.00
_cell.angle_gamma   90.00
#
_symmetry.space_group_name_H-M   'P 1'
#
loop_
_entity.id
_entity.type
_entity.pdbx_description
1 polymer ?
#
loop_
_entity_poly.entity_id
_entity_poly.type
_entity_poly.pdbx_seq_one_letter_code
_entity_poly.pdbx_strand_id
1 'polypeptide(L)'
;MNLCEKSDHSTLNRIVQSRAWVPSLWPLEVANSLQMAVRRHRIDTAFRDASLANLALLNIQMDPDTANFAWNDTLRLAGRHDLTPYDATYLELALRLSLPLATRDSALRKAAVDRKVSGA
;
A
#
# COMPACT_ATOMS: atom_id res chain seq x y z
N MET A 1 17.59 29.76 11.88
CA MET A 1 17.98 28.36 12.19
C MET A 1 16.70 27.55 12.22
N ASN A 2 16.29 27.03 11.06
CA ASN A 2 14.99 26.40 10.85
C ASN A 2 15.16 24.89 10.70
N LEU A 3 14.41 24.16 11.53
CA LEU A 3 13.60 23.00 11.17
C LEU A 3 14.34 21.81 10.53
N CYS A 4 14.92 20.95 11.37
CA CYS A 4 15.20 19.55 11.01
C CYS A 4 15.02 18.69 12.26
N GLU A 5 13.78 18.26 12.53
CA GLU A 5 13.45 17.06 13.33
C GLU A 5 11.93 16.88 13.41
N LYS A 6 11.27 16.63 12.28
CA LYS A 6 9.92 16.03 12.25
C LYS A 6 9.77 15.14 11.03
N SER A 7 10.56 14.06 10.99
CA SER A 7 10.27 12.94 10.11
C SER A 7 9.57 11.84 10.88
N ASP A 8 8.56 11.24 10.24
CA ASP A 8 8.03 9.89 10.48
C ASP A 8 6.74 9.67 11.29
N HIS A 9 5.95 10.70 11.64
CA HIS A 9 4.67 10.51 12.36
C HIS A 9 3.42 11.08 11.66
N SER A 10 3.55 11.84 10.57
CA SER A 10 2.41 12.58 9.98
C SER A 10 1.51 11.73 9.07
N THR A 11 2.00 10.62 8.51
CA THR A 11 1.25 9.84 7.51
C THR A 11 0.25 8.90 8.18
N LEU A 12 0.58 8.32 9.34
CA LEU A 12 -0.31 7.41 10.08
C LEU A 12 -1.52 8.15 10.69
N ASN A 13 -1.34 9.39 11.14
CA ASN A 13 -2.43 10.19 11.74
C ASN A 13 -3.50 10.65 10.73
N ARG A 14 -3.18 10.72 9.43
CA ARG A 14 -4.16 11.14 8.41
C ARG A 14 -5.19 10.05 8.10
N ILE A 15 -4.80 8.78 8.27
CA ILE A 15 -5.66 7.60 8.02
C ILE A 15 -6.81 7.52 9.04
N VAL A 16 -6.66 8.09 10.23
CA VAL A 16 -7.71 8.08 11.26
C VAL A 16 -8.92 8.94 10.84
N GLN A 17 -8.75 9.90 9.91
CA GLN A 17 -9.85 10.70 9.36
C GLN A 17 -10.18 10.43 7.88
N SER A 18 -9.33 9.71 7.14
CA SER A 18 -9.54 9.41 5.72
C SER A 18 -9.51 7.91 5.44
N ARG A 19 -10.49 7.44 4.65
CA ARG A 19 -10.57 6.06 4.16
C ARG A 19 -9.39 5.72 3.25
N ALA A 20 -8.70 4.61 3.55
CA ALA A 20 -7.67 4.05 2.66
C ALA A 20 -8.29 3.00 1.74
N TRP A 21 -7.78 2.89 0.51
CA TRP A 21 -8.16 1.86 -0.45
C TRP A 21 -6.96 0.98 -0.77
N VAL A 22 -7.19 -0.33 -0.79
CA VAL A 22 -6.16 -1.33 -1.09
C VAL A 22 -6.66 -2.33 -2.13
N PRO A 23 -5.77 -2.89 -2.98
CA PRO A 23 -6.13 -4.00 -3.86
C PRO A 23 -6.54 -5.24 -3.04
N SER A 24 -7.35 -6.11 -3.64
CA SER A 24 -7.85 -7.33 -2.96
C SER A 24 -6.76 -8.32 -2.52
N LEU A 25 -5.52 -8.16 -3.00
CA LEU A 25 -4.36 -8.98 -2.62
C LEU A 25 -3.65 -8.49 -1.33
N TRP A 26 -3.86 -7.24 -0.91
CA TRP A 26 -3.19 -6.63 0.24
C TRP A 26 -3.30 -7.43 1.54
N PRO A 27 -4.45 -8.06 1.90
CA PRO A 27 -4.53 -8.86 3.13
C PRO A 27 -3.53 -10.03 3.15
N LEU A 28 -3.29 -10.65 1.99
CA LEU A 28 -2.33 -11.75 1.86
C LEU A 28 -0.89 -11.25 2.00
N GLU A 29 -0.58 -10.07 1.47
CA GLU A 29 0.75 -9.45 1.62
C GLU A 29 1.06 -9.09 3.07
N VAL A 30 0.08 -8.53 3.79
CA VAL A 30 0.22 -8.24 5.23
C VAL A 30 0.41 -9.53 6.02
N ALA A 31 -0.46 -10.52 5.80
CA ALA A 31 -0.37 -11.80 6.49
C ALA A 31 0.98 -12.48 6.24
N ASN A 32 1.44 -12.50 4.98
CA ASN A 32 2.75 -13.06 4.63
C ASN A 32 3.89 -12.27 5.29
N SER A 33 3.85 -10.94 5.28
CA SER A 33 4.89 -10.10 5.87
C SER A 33 5.06 -10.36 7.36
N LEU A 34 3.96 -10.40 8.11
CA LEU A 34 4.00 -10.69 9.55
C LEU A 34 4.41 -12.14 9.81
N GLN A 35 3.88 -13.10 9.06
CA GLN A 35 4.25 -14.51 9.22
C GLN A 35 5.74 -14.75 8.91
N MET A 36 6.29 -14.04 7.92
CA MET A 36 7.73 -14.10 7.62
C MET A 36 8.57 -13.45 8.71
N ALA A 37 8.08 -12.41 9.38
CA ALA A 37 8.76 -11.83 10.54
C ALA A 37 8.80 -12.81 11.73
N VAL A 38 7.71 -13.56 11.98
CA VAL A 38 7.68 -14.65 12.96
C VAL A 38 8.68 -15.76 12.59
N ARG A 39 8.65 -16.23 11.33
CA ARG A 39 9.57 -17.26 10.83
C ARG A 39 11.04 -16.87 10.93
N ARG A 40 11.34 -15.57 10.86
CA ARG A 40 12.69 -15.01 11.00
C ARG A 40 13.02 -14.59 12.44
N HIS A 41 12.18 -14.97 13.42
CA HIS A 41 12.34 -14.67 14.84
C HIS A 41 12.49 -13.17 15.15
N ARG A 42 11.88 -12.29 14.35
CA ARG A 42 11.89 -10.83 14.57
C ARG A 42 10.76 -10.37 15.49
N ILE A 43 9.66 -11.13 15.51
CA ILE A 43 8.48 -10.95 16.35
C ILE A 43 7.97 -12.34 16.76
N ASP A 44 7.12 -12.41 17.78
CA ASP A 44 6.39 -13.63 18.14
C ASP A 44 4.96 -13.65 17.54
N THR A 45 4.26 -14.76 17.74
CA THR A 45 2.89 -14.92 17.25
C THR A 45 1.89 -14.02 17.96
N ALA A 46 2.10 -13.72 19.24
CA ALA A 46 1.23 -12.84 20.01
C ALA A 46 1.28 -11.40 19.47
N PHE A 47 2.47 -10.91 19.15
CA PHE A 47 2.68 -9.62 18.52
C PHE A 47 2.04 -9.55 17.12
N ARG A 48 2.18 -10.62 16.30
CA ARG A 48 1.49 -10.71 15.00
C ARG A 48 -0.03 -10.57 15.17
N ASP A 49 -0.61 -11.33 16.08
CA ASP A 49 -2.07 -11.40 16.25
C ASP A 49 -2.61 -10.08 16.79
N ALA A 50 -1.91 -9.45 17.74
CA ALA A 50 -2.23 -8.10 18.21
C ALA A 50 -2.11 -7.04 17.10
N SER A 51 -1.09 -7.15 16.23
CA SER A 51 -0.91 -6.25 15.09
C SER A 51 -2.06 -6.35 14.10
N LEU A 52 -2.52 -7.57 13.79
CA LEU A 52 -3.68 -7.79 12.91
C LEU A 52 -4.97 -7.25 13.53
N ALA A 53 -5.17 -7.43 14.84
CA ALA A 53 -6.32 -6.88 15.55
C ALA A 53 -6.34 -5.34 15.47
N ASN A 54 -5.21 -4.69 15.66
CA ASN A 54 -5.08 -3.23 15.50
C ASN A 54 -5.35 -2.78 14.06
N LEU A 55 -4.85 -3.52 13.07
CA LEU A 55 -5.03 -3.21 11.66
C LEU A 55 -6.50 -3.30 11.23
N ALA A 56 -7.25 -4.25 11.78
CA ALA A 56 -8.68 -4.42 11.53
C ALA A 56 -9.54 -3.24 12.03
N LEU A 57 -9.00 -2.40 12.92
CA LEU A 57 -9.67 -1.18 13.40
C LEU A 57 -9.51 0.02 12.44
N LEU A 58 -8.64 -0.09 11.44
CA LEU A 58 -8.42 0.98 10.46
C LEU A 58 -9.52 0.99 9.39
N ASN A 59 -9.87 2.19 8.90
CA ASN A 59 -10.84 2.36 7.80
C ASN A 59 -10.21 2.05 6.44
N ILE A 60 -9.88 0.78 6.21
CA ILE A 60 -9.31 0.26 4.97
C ILE A 60 -10.43 -0.43 4.17
N GLN A 61 -10.62 -0.01 2.92
CA GLN A 61 -11.55 -0.64 1.99
C GLN A 61 -10.77 -1.45 0.96
N MET A 62 -11.18 -2.70 0.76
CA MET A 62 -10.68 -3.50 -0.35
C MET A 62 -11.39 -3.07 -1.62
N ASP A 63 -10.61 -2.92 -2.69
CA ASP A 63 -11.13 -2.69 -4.02
C ASP A 63 -11.80 -3.97 -4.56
N PRO A 64 -13.11 -3.95 -4.85
CA PRO A 64 -13.82 -5.13 -5.37
C PRO A 64 -13.44 -5.42 -6.82
N ASP A 65 -12.89 -4.45 -7.55
CA ASP A 65 -12.65 -4.54 -8.98
C ASP A 65 -11.20 -4.91 -9.35
N THR A 66 -10.33 -5.22 -8.36
CA THR A 66 -8.90 -5.48 -8.62
C THR A 66 -8.68 -6.54 -9.71
N ALA A 67 -9.49 -7.60 -9.71
CA ALA A 67 -9.41 -8.65 -10.73
C ALA A 67 -9.93 -8.19 -12.11
N ASN A 68 -10.92 -7.31 -12.14
CA ASN A 68 -11.54 -6.80 -13.38
C ASN A 68 -10.53 -5.95 -14.19
N PHE A 69 -9.59 -5.28 -13.52
CA PHE A 69 -8.55 -4.46 -14.15
C PHE A 69 -7.21 -5.21 -14.37
N ALA A 70 -7.07 -6.42 -13.83
CA ALA A 70 -5.79 -7.14 -13.77
C ALA A 70 -5.17 -7.41 -15.16
N TRP A 71 -5.99 -7.86 -16.13
CA TRP A 71 -5.51 -8.24 -17.46
C TRP A 71 -5.43 -7.08 -18.45
N ASN A 72 -5.90 -5.88 -18.09
CA ASN A 72 -5.93 -4.72 -18.98
C ASN A 72 -5.02 -3.59 -18.48
N ASP A 73 -5.54 -2.67 -17.69
CA ASP A 73 -4.87 -1.46 -17.25
C ASP A 73 -3.76 -1.77 -16.27
N THR A 74 -3.96 -2.71 -15.34
CA THR A 74 -2.89 -3.17 -14.45
C THR A 74 -1.72 -3.75 -15.24
N LEU A 75 -1.96 -4.68 -16.17
CA LEU A 75 -0.89 -5.28 -16.97
C LEU A 75 -0.18 -4.26 -17.88
N ARG A 76 -0.94 -3.31 -18.43
CA ARG A 76 -0.37 -2.21 -19.24
C ARG A 76 0.49 -1.26 -18.41
N LEU A 77 0.08 -0.97 -17.17
CA LEU A 77 0.86 -0.18 -16.22
C LEU A 77 2.14 -0.91 -15.82
N ALA A 78 2.04 -2.22 -15.53
CA ALA A 78 3.16 -3.08 -15.23
C ALA A 78 4.24 -3.00 -16.32
N GLY A 79 3.86 -3.24 -17.58
CA GLY A 79 4.80 -3.20 -18.70
C GLY A 79 5.38 -1.80 -18.99
N ARG A 80 4.61 -0.73 -18.77
CA ARG A 80 5.09 0.65 -19.02
C ARG A 80 6.10 1.14 -17.97
N HIS A 81 5.97 0.65 -16.74
CA HIS A 81 6.75 1.12 -15.59
C HIS A 81 7.74 0.10 -15.04
N ASP A 82 7.86 -1.05 -15.71
CA ASP A 82 8.69 -2.18 -15.27
C ASP A 82 8.35 -2.63 -13.84
N LEU A 83 7.04 -2.69 -13.56
CA LEU A 83 6.49 -3.13 -12.27
C LEU A 83 6.00 -4.57 -12.39
N THR A 84 5.95 -5.30 -11.27
CA THR A 84 5.17 -6.53 -11.23
C THR A 84 3.67 -6.21 -11.36
N PRO A 85 2.83 -7.14 -11.86
CA PRO A 85 1.38 -6.93 -11.84
C PRO A 85 0.84 -6.65 -10.44
N TYR A 86 1.42 -7.24 -9.40
CA TYR A 86 1.05 -6.99 -8.00
C TYR A 86 1.29 -5.53 -7.63
N ASP A 87 2.50 -5.02 -7.86
CA ASP A 87 2.80 -3.60 -7.60
C ASP A 87 1.91 -2.67 -8.43
N ALA A 88 1.72 -2.99 -9.72
CA ALA A 88 0.93 -2.19 -10.63
C ALA A 88 -0.55 -2.09 -10.22
N THR A 89 -1.11 -3.04 -9.44
CA THR A 89 -2.49 -2.91 -8.91
C THR A 89 -2.65 -1.68 -8.02
N TYR A 90 -1.62 -1.32 -7.23
CA TYR A 90 -1.66 -0.15 -6.37
C TYR A 90 -1.67 1.15 -7.18
N LEU A 91 -0.85 1.22 -8.24
CA LEU A 91 -0.82 2.37 -9.14
C LEU A 91 -2.11 2.50 -9.95
N GLU A 92 -2.65 1.37 -10.44
CA GLU A 92 -3.93 1.31 -11.14
C GLU A 92 -5.06 1.85 -10.26
N LEU A 93 -5.18 1.32 -9.04
CA LEU A 93 -6.21 1.69 -8.10
C LEU A 93 -6.14 3.17 -7.74
N ALA A 94 -4.94 3.69 -7.48
CA ALA A 94 -4.73 5.11 -7.18
C ALA A 94 -5.17 6.01 -8.35
N LEU A 95 -4.86 5.61 -9.58
CA LEU A 95 -5.29 6.34 -10.78
C LEU A 95 -6.80 6.29 -10.99
N ARG A 96 -7.40 5.11 -10.91
CA ARG A 96 -8.84 4.91 -11.14
C ARG A 96 -9.68 5.66 -10.12
N LEU A 97 -9.28 5.65 -8.84
CA LEU A 97 -10.00 6.34 -7.77
C LEU A 97 -9.56 7.80 -7.59
N SER A 98 -8.60 8.29 -8.38
CA SER A 98 -8.02 9.63 -8.24
C SER A 98 -7.52 9.92 -6.81
N LEU A 99 -6.86 8.93 -6.20
CA LEU A 99 -6.32 8.99 -4.85
C LEU A 99 -4.79 9.12 -4.87
N PRO A 100 -4.18 9.75 -3.85
CA PRO A 100 -2.74 9.69 -3.67
C PRO A 100 -2.28 8.25 -3.40
N LEU A 101 -1.06 7.92 -3.83
CA LEU A 101 -0.45 6.61 -3.58
C LEU A 101 0.47 6.70 -2.36
N ALA A 102 0.12 6.02 -1.28
CA ALA A 102 0.98 5.83 -0.13
C ALA A 102 1.83 4.57 -0.32
N THR A 103 3.13 4.72 -0.56
CA THR A 103 4.04 3.59 -0.78
C THR A 103 5.46 3.90 -0.33
N ARG A 104 6.14 2.89 0.22
CA ARG A 104 7.59 2.95 0.50
C ARG A 104 8.43 2.40 -0.65
N ASP A 105 7.81 1.71 -1.61
CA ASP A 105 8.49 1.16 -2.77
C ASP A 105 8.96 2.27 -3.73
N SER A 106 10.23 2.26 -4.10
CA SER A 106 10.83 3.29 -4.93
C SER A 106 10.38 3.23 -6.39
N ALA A 107 10.14 2.03 -6.93
CA ALA A 107 9.67 1.87 -8.30
C ALA A 107 8.23 2.37 -8.42
N LEU A 108 7.36 2.00 -7.49
CA LEU A 108 5.98 2.51 -7.43
C LEU A 108 5.93 4.03 -7.23
N ARG A 109 6.76 4.57 -6.34
CA ARG A 109 6.82 6.02 -6.12
C ARG A 109 7.24 6.77 -7.41
N LYS A 110 8.24 6.23 -8.14
CA LYS A 110 8.65 6.79 -9.43
C LYS A 110 7.51 6.75 -10.46
N ALA A 111 6.80 5.62 -10.54
CA ALA A 111 5.68 5.47 -11.47
C ALA A 111 4.49 6.37 -11.11
N ALA A 112 4.22 6.58 -9.82
CA ALA A 112 3.19 7.50 -9.35
C ALA A 112 3.49 8.96 -9.75
N VAL A 113 4.75 9.40 -9.59
CA VAL A 113 5.18 10.74 -10.01
C VAL A 113 5.01 10.92 -11.52
N ASP A 114 5.42 9.95 -12.34
CA ASP A 114 5.22 9.99 -13.80
C ASP A 114 3.73 10.12 -14.17
N ARG A 115 2.86 9.43 -13.42
CA ARG A 115 1.40 9.46 -13.63
C ARG A 115 0.67 10.58 -12.90
N LYS A 116 1.40 11.51 -12.28
CA LYS A 116 0.85 12.65 -11.53
C LYS A 116 -0.11 12.23 -10.41
N VAL A 117 0.13 11.05 -9.84
CA VAL A 117 -0.49 10.60 -8.60
C VAL A 117 0.38 11.13 -7.47
N SER A 118 -0.17 12.03 -6.63
CA SER A 118 0.57 12.59 -5.50
C SER A 118 1.01 11.45 -4.56
N GLY A 119 2.32 11.27 -4.39
CA GLY A 119 2.86 10.42 -3.33
C GLY A 119 2.72 11.13 -2.00
N ALA A 120 2.07 10.50 -1.03
CA ALA A 120 2.02 10.97 0.36
C ALA A 120 3.05 10.21 1.20
#